data_AF-A0A3G3K3Q8-F1
#
_entry.id   AF-A0A3G3K3Q8-F1
#
_cell.length_a   1.000
_cell.length_b   1.000
_cell.length_c   1.000
_cell.angle_alpha   90.00
_cell.angle_beta   90.00
_cell.angle_gamma   90.00
#
_symmetry.space_group_name_H-M   'P 1'
#
loop_
_entity.id
_entity.type
_entity.pdbx_description
1 polymer ?
#
loop_
_entity_poly.entity_id
_entity_poly.type
_entity_poly.pdbx_seq_one_letter_code
_entity_poly.pdbx_strand_id
1 'polypeptide(L)'
;MPFEGATSFRPHLFRFGGKAVLFYSPSGPVQYVSGTYSAGGLSEASVPRTVDYGGWEGFYASTGFVDEQGRRILLGWMPEGRGAEFPIQLDWTGALALPRLVNLKPNGAISMTPIPELETLRGECLKFADLLMTTAAWDIGAFSSSFECMMEIQKPSEGSGELSVSVLVSACGRERTDVRLDFATGTIAIDRSRSSLFPGVHKTAVTGKLNLEDFTETIKLRIYVDRSTIEVFVDDDTCLSARVYPSLDESKGIQLRANGVVRVIVMEIWKMNAADIR
;
A
#
# COMPACT_ATOMS: atom_id res chain seq x y z
N MET A 1 -30.82 0.85 4.00
CA MET A 1 -31.09 -0.37 3.21
C MET A 1 -30.35 -1.52 3.87
N PRO A 2 -30.98 -2.68 4.11
CA PRO A 2 -30.23 -3.86 4.51
C PRO A 2 -29.37 -4.30 3.30
N PHE A 3 -28.15 -4.72 3.58
CA PHE A 3 -27.21 -5.25 2.59
C PHE A 3 -27.76 -6.59 2.05
N GLU A 4 -28.61 -6.55 1.03
CA GLU A 4 -29.07 -7.76 0.35
C GLU A 4 -28.04 -8.20 -0.70
N GLY A 5 -27.50 -9.41 -0.53
CA GLY A 5 -26.84 -10.17 -1.61
C GLY A 5 -25.34 -10.43 -1.45
N ALA A 6 -24.62 -9.72 -0.58
CA ALA A 6 -23.21 -10.01 -0.30
C ALA A 6 -23.06 -10.55 1.13
N THR A 7 -22.56 -11.77 1.27
CA THR A 7 -22.13 -12.29 2.57
C THR A 7 -21.01 -11.40 3.10
N SER A 8 -21.32 -10.56 4.08
CA SER A 8 -20.34 -9.70 4.74
C SER A 8 -19.54 -10.53 5.73
N PHE A 9 -18.25 -10.71 5.45
CA PHE A 9 -17.33 -11.38 6.37
C PHE A 9 -16.62 -10.35 7.25
N ARG A 10 -16.46 -10.68 8.55
CA ARG A 10 -15.64 -9.95 9.53
C ARG A 10 -15.99 -8.45 9.67
N PRO A 11 -17.25 -8.08 10.02
CA PRO A 11 -17.55 -6.69 10.30
C PRO A 11 -16.85 -6.21 11.58
N HIS A 12 -16.29 -5.02 11.55
CA HIS A 12 -15.79 -4.33 12.75
C HIS A 12 -16.03 -2.83 12.65
N LEU A 13 -16.05 -2.14 13.81
CA LEU A 13 -16.49 -0.74 13.89
C LEU A 13 -15.53 0.09 14.75
N PHE A 14 -15.13 1.25 14.24
CA PHE A 14 -14.46 2.29 15.02
C PHE A 14 -15.39 3.47 15.28
N ARG A 15 -15.48 3.91 16.54
CA ARG A 15 -16.24 5.10 16.93
C ARG A 15 -15.34 6.34 16.94
N PHE A 16 -15.90 7.48 16.56
CA PHE A 16 -15.27 8.81 16.54
C PHE A 16 -16.28 9.82 17.11
N GLY A 17 -16.49 9.78 18.44
CA GLY A 17 -17.55 10.54 19.09
C GLY A 17 -18.94 10.12 18.58
N GLY A 18 -19.72 11.08 18.08
CA GLY A 18 -21.04 10.84 17.49
C GLY A 18 -21.02 10.25 16.07
N LYS A 19 -19.84 9.92 15.53
CA LYS A 19 -19.67 9.25 14.24
C LYS A 19 -19.06 7.86 14.43
N ALA A 20 -19.23 6.99 13.45
CA ALA A 20 -18.51 5.73 13.40
C ALA A 20 -18.18 5.32 11.96
N VAL A 21 -17.21 4.44 11.84
CA VAL A 21 -16.82 3.79 10.59
C VAL A 21 -17.02 2.29 10.75
N LEU A 22 -17.84 1.70 9.89
CA LEU A 22 -18.07 0.26 9.79
C LEU A 22 -17.25 -0.27 8.62
N PHE A 23 -16.42 -1.27 8.90
CA PHE A 23 -15.60 -1.98 7.92
C PHE A 23 -16.21 -3.36 7.66
N TYR A 24 -16.09 -3.85 6.43
CA TYR A 24 -16.54 -5.19 6.05
C TYR A 24 -15.79 -5.72 4.83
N SER A 25 -15.78 -7.05 4.67
CA SER A 25 -15.06 -7.75 3.61
C SER A 25 -16.04 -8.43 2.64
N PRO A 26 -16.32 -7.84 1.45
CA PRO A 26 -17.33 -8.33 0.51
C PRO A 26 -16.78 -9.34 -0.53
N SER A 27 -15.82 -10.19 -0.18
CA SER A 27 -15.11 -11.09 -1.11
C SER A 27 -14.33 -10.38 -2.23
N GLY A 28 -13.96 -9.12 -2.01
CA GLY A 28 -13.06 -8.31 -2.83
C GLY A 28 -12.24 -7.34 -1.95
N PRO A 29 -11.81 -6.18 -2.46
CA PRO A 29 -11.21 -5.13 -1.62
C PRO A 29 -12.07 -4.82 -0.39
N VAL A 30 -11.44 -4.69 0.78
CA VAL A 30 -12.15 -4.35 2.02
C VAL A 30 -12.81 -2.98 1.85
N GLN A 31 -14.06 -2.88 2.30
CA GLN A 31 -14.85 -1.66 2.20
C GLN A 31 -15.18 -1.09 3.57
N TYR A 32 -15.47 0.20 3.59
CA TYR A 32 -16.01 0.88 4.76
C TYR A 32 -17.14 1.84 4.40
N VAL A 33 -18.00 2.08 5.39
CA VAL A 33 -18.98 3.18 5.39
C VAL A 33 -18.83 3.98 6.68
N SER A 34 -18.91 5.31 6.57
CA SER A 34 -18.93 6.22 7.72
C SER A 34 -20.34 6.77 7.94
N GLY A 35 -20.73 7.06 9.17
CA GLY A 35 -22.06 7.62 9.44
C GLY A 35 -22.22 8.15 10.86
N THR A 36 -23.42 8.60 11.17
CA THR A 36 -23.82 9.01 12.53
C THR A 36 -24.02 7.77 13.39
N TYR A 37 -23.48 7.77 14.60
CA TYR A 37 -23.56 6.63 15.52
C TYR A 37 -24.31 7.00 16.79
N SER A 38 -25.35 6.25 17.10
CA SER A 38 -26.21 6.45 18.27
C SER A 38 -26.58 5.09 18.91
N ALA A 39 -27.45 5.10 19.92
CA ALA A 39 -27.96 3.88 20.55
C ALA A 39 -28.62 2.91 19.54
N GLY A 40 -29.19 3.44 18.44
CA GLY A 40 -29.80 2.65 17.36
C GLY A 40 -28.80 2.08 16.35
N GLY A 41 -27.49 2.30 16.53
CA GLY A 41 -26.44 1.89 15.60
C GLY A 41 -26.03 2.98 14.61
N LEU A 42 -25.53 2.56 13.45
CA LEU A 42 -25.05 3.46 12.39
C LEU A 42 -26.22 3.91 11.51
N SER A 43 -26.41 5.22 11.39
CA SER A 43 -27.37 5.88 10.49
C SER A 43 -26.64 6.84 9.54
N GLU A 44 -27.33 7.30 8.51
CA GLU A 44 -26.78 8.26 7.52
C GLU A 44 -25.44 7.77 6.92
N ALA A 45 -25.37 6.47 6.64
CA ALA A 45 -24.16 5.85 6.13
C ALA A 45 -23.79 6.45 4.77
N SER A 46 -22.52 6.78 4.60
CA SER A 46 -21.95 7.17 3.32
C SER A 46 -22.06 6.04 2.30
N VAL A 47 -21.83 6.38 1.02
CA VAL A 47 -21.51 5.35 0.03
C VAL A 47 -20.28 4.55 0.47
N PRO A 48 -20.21 3.24 0.16
CA PRO A 48 -19.02 2.43 0.41
C PRO A 48 -17.77 3.01 -0.23
N ARG A 49 -16.66 2.96 0.51
CA ARG A 49 -15.33 3.36 0.05
C ARG A 49 -14.34 2.23 0.31
N THR A 50 -13.26 2.19 -0.47
CA THR A 50 -12.22 1.17 -0.35
C THR A 50 -11.26 1.51 0.78
N VAL A 51 -10.94 0.53 1.62
CA VAL A 51 -9.88 0.63 2.63
C VAL A 51 -8.53 0.46 1.94
N ASP A 52 -8.33 -0.68 1.29
CA ASP A 52 -7.10 -1.00 0.56
C ASP A 52 -7.50 -1.73 -0.72
N TYR A 53 -6.88 -1.37 -1.85
CA TYR A 53 -7.22 -1.94 -3.15
C TYR A 53 -6.70 -3.36 -3.36
N GLY A 54 -5.88 -3.90 -2.46
CA GLY A 54 -5.26 -5.22 -2.54
C GLY A 54 -6.25 -6.39 -2.52
N GLY A 55 -7.28 -6.35 -1.67
CA GLY A 55 -8.24 -7.45 -1.54
C GLY A 55 -7.54 -8.81 -1.34
N TRP A 56 -7.88 -9.80 -2.16
CA TRP A 56 -7.26 -11.13 -2.13
C TRP A 56 -5.75 -11.13 -2.45
N GLU A 57 -5.25 -10.07 -3.08
CA GLU A 57 -3.85 -9.96 -3.47
C GLU A 57 -2.95 -9.46 -2.33
N GLY A 58 -3.52 -8.86 -1.27
CA GLY A 58 -2.71 -8.38 -0.16
C GLY A 58 -3.41 -7.67 1.00
N PHE A 59 -4.72 -7.42 1.00
CA PHE A 59 -5.41 -6.86 2.18
C PHE A 59 -6.87 -7.28 2.23
N TYR A 60 -7.17 -8.26 3.09
CA TYR A 60 -8.50 -8.82 3.28
C TYR A 60 -8.81 -9.10 4.74
N ALA A 61 -10.08 -9.43 5.05
CA ALA A 61 -10.52 -9.86 6.37
C ALA A 61 -10.03 -8.96 7.53
N SER A 62 -10.12 -7.64 7.32
CA SER A 62 -9.56 -6.66 8.25
C SER A 62 -10.20 -6.72 9.64
N THR A 63 -9.40 -6.49 10.66
CA THR A 63 -9.82 -6.34 12.05
C THR A 63 -9.05 -5.20 12.70
N GLY A 64 -9.53 -4.69 13.82
CA GLY A 64 -8.84 -3.62 14.50
C GLY A 64 -9.21 -3.49 15.96
N PHE A 65 -8.46 -2.68 16.67
CA PHE A 65 -8.63 -2.41 18.08
C PHE A 65 -8.37 -0.93 18.39
N VAL A 66 -8.78 -0.51 19.59
CA VAL A 66 -8.41 0.79 20.14
C VAL A 66 -7.37 0.54 21.21
N ASP A 67 -6.22 1.18 21.10
CA ASP A 67 -5.15 1.03 22.10
C ASP A 67 -5.39 1.91 23.33
N GLU A 68 -4.46 1.84 24.30
CA GLU A 68 -4.52 2.58 25.55
C GLU A 68 -4.46 4.11 25.37
N GLN A 69 -3.91 4.56 24.24
CA GLN A 69 -3.85 5.98 23.85
C GLN A 69 -5.10 6.44 23.10
N GLY A 70 -6.07 5.55 22.89
CA GLY A 70 -7.28 5.83 22.12
C GLY A 70 -7.05 5.81 20.61
N ARG A 71 -5.91 5.34 20.11
CA ARG A 71 -5.63 5.23 18.68
C ARG A 71 -6.39 4.04 18.12
N ARG A 72 -6.99 4.20 16.94
CA ARG A 72 -7.65 3.10 16.23
C ARG A 72 -6.63 2.44 15.30
N ILE A 73 -6.31 1.19 15.57
CA ILE A 73 -5.30 0.44 14.83
C ILE A 73 -6.00 -0.65 14.02
N LEU A 74 -5.81 -0.60 12.70
CA LEU A 74 -6.35 -1.54 11.74
C LEU A 74 -5.26 -2.50 11.27
N LEU A 75 -5.63 -3.77 11.15
CA LEU A 75 -4.84 -4.85 10.59
C LEU A 75 -5.62 -5.50 9.44
N GLY A 76 -4.89 -5.98 8.44
CA GLY A 76 -5.43 -6.76 7.33
C GLY A 76 -4.66 -8.06 7.18
N TRP A 77 -5.36 -9.14 6.82
CA TRP A 77 -4.72 -10.36 6.39
C TRP A 77 -4.25 -10.21 4.94
N MET A 78 -2.99 -10.58 4.66
CA MET A 78 -2.47 -10.75 3.32
C MET A 78 -2.57 -12.24 2.95
N PRO A 79 -3.51 -12.62 2.07
CA PRO A 79 -3.66 -14.02 1.68
C PRO A 79 -2.42 -14.55 0.97
N GLU A 80 -2.23 -15.86 1.05
CA GLU A 80 -1.11 -16.50 0.38
C GLU A 80 -1.26 -16.48 -1.14
N GLY A 81 -0.17 -16.18 -1.86
CA GLY A 81 -0.18 -15.96 -3.32
C GLY A 81 0.81 -16.82 -4.10
N ARG A 82 1.50 -17.75 -3.42
CA ARG A 82 2.51 -18.65 -4.00
C ARG A 82 1.97 -19.66 -5.02
N GLY A 83 0.72 -20.08 -4.87
CA GLY A 83 0.14 -21.18 -5.66
C GLY A 83 0.64 -22.56 -5.22
N ALA A 84 0.04 -23.62 -5.78
CA ALA A 84 0.35 -25.00 -5.41
C ALA A 84 1.68 -25.52 -5.99
N GLU A 85 2.17 -24.92 -7.07
CA GLU A 85 3.41 -25.30 -7.78
C GLU A 85 4.65 -24.57 -7.26
N PHE A 86 4.53 -23.82 -6.16
CA PHE A 86 5.64 -23.04 -5.63
C PHE A 86 6.78 -23.98 -5.21
N PRO A 87 8.01 -23.77 -5.72
CA PRO A 87 9.07 -24.77 -5.60
C PRO A 87 9.75 -24.80 -4.23
N ILE A 88 9.41 -23.86 -3.35
CA ILE A 88 10.01 -23.73 -2.02
C ILE A 88 8.98 -24.09 -0.96
N GLN A 89 9.30 -25.10 -0.15
CA GLN A 89 8.49 -25.43 1.01
C GLN A 89 8.78 -24.44 2.15
N LEU A 90 7.74 -23.74 2.62
CA LEU A 90 7.79 -22.89 3.81
C LEU A 90 6.92 -23.49 4.90
N ASP A 91 7.30 -23.25 6.15
CA ASP A 91 6.62 -23.67 7.38
C ASP A 91 5.49 -22.72 7.81
N TRP A 92 5.22 -21.67 7.03
CA TRP A 92 4.18 -20.67 7.27
C TRP A 92 3.37 -20.36 6.00
N THR A 93 2.21 -19.72 6.18
CA THR A 93 1.32 -19.29 5.08
C THR A 93 0.58 -18.01 5.41
N GLY A 94 0.55 -17.07 4.45
CA GLY A 94 -0.02 -15.74 4.63
C GLY A 94 0.79 -14.83 5.54
N ALA A 95 0.40 -13.56 5.64
CA ALA A 95 0.97 -12.59 6.58
C ALA A 95 -0.11 -11.61 7.06
N LEU A 96 0.23 -10.78 8.03
CA LEU A 96 -0.52 -9.56 8.31
C LEU A 96 0.14 -8.39 7.58
N ALA A 97 -0.70 -7.50 7.05
CA ALA A 97 -0.26 -6.19 6.57
C ALA A 97 0.22 -5.34 7.74
N LEU A 98 0.99 -4.28 7.45
CA LEU A 98 1.44 -3.34 8.46
C LEU A 98 0.27 -2.77 9.27
N PRO A 99 0.40 -2.61 10.60
CA PRO A 99 -0.62 -1.98 11.41
C PRO A 99 -0.79 -0.51 10.99
N ARG A 100 -2.05 -0.07 10.87
CA ARG A 100 -2.40 1.26 10.38
C ARG A 100 -3.17 2.05 11.41
N LEU A 101 -2.76 3.27 11.70
CA LEU A 101 -3.60 4.25 12.37
C LEU A 101 -4.74 4.64 11.45
N VAL A 102 -5.96 4.69 11.99
CA VAL A 102 -7.14 5.13 11.26
C VAL A 102 -7.73 6.37 11.92
N ASN A 103 -7.89 7.43 11.13
CA ASN A 103 -8.60 8.64 11.54
C ASN A 103 -9.80 8.89 10.63
N LEU A 104 -10.79 9.64 11.11
CA LEU A 104 -11.96 10.05 10.34
C LEU A 104 -11.80 11.51 9.89
N LYS A 105 -11.78 11.74 8.58
CA LYS A 105 -11.75 13.08 7.98
C LYS A 105 -13.13 13.75 8.07
N PRO A 106 -13.20 15.09 8.02
CA PRO A 106 -14.47 15.83 8.04
C PRO A 106 -15.46 15.44 6.92
N ASN A 107 -14.96 15.02 5.76
CA ASN A 107 -15.78 14.58 4.63
C ASN A 107 -16.30 13.12 4.77
N GLY A 108 -16.01 12.46 5.89
CA GLY A 108 -16.39 11.08 6.17
C GLY A 108 -15.48 10.02 5.52
N ALA A 109 -14.43 10.41 4.80
CA ALA A 109 -13.38 9.47 4.40
C ALA A 109 -12.50 9.12 5.62
N ILE A 110 -11.83 7.97 5.59
CA ILE A 110 -10.77 7.68 6.54
C ILE A 110 -9.43 8.18 6.01
N SER A 111 -8.52 8.56 6.89
CA SER A 111 -7.09 8.54 6.59
C SER A 111 -6.43 7.36 7.26
N MET A 112 -5.41 6.80 6.60
CA MET A 112 -4.65 5.66 7.07
C MET A 112 -3.16 5.88 6.90
N THR A 113 -2.43 5.72 8.01
CA THR A 113 -0.97 5.77 8.02
C THR A 113 -0.41 4.55 8.73
N PRO A 114 0.75 4.01 8.30
CA PRO A 114 1.47 3.03 9.09
C PRO A 114 1.75 3.59 10.50
N ILE A 115 1.67 2.73 11.53
CA ILE A 115 1.94 3.16 12.90
C ILE A 115 3.38 3.73 13.04
N PRO A 116 3.60 4.79 13.83
CA PRO A 116 4.91 5.43 13.97
C PRO A 116 5.96 4.53 14.63
N GLU A 117 5.54 3.49 15.36
CA GLU A 117 6.45 2.52 15.97
C GLU A 117 7.32 1.79 14.93
N LEU A 118 6.88 1.69 13.67
CA LEU A 118 7.69 1.14 12.58
C LEU A 118 8.98 1.94 12.35
N GLU A 119 9.00 3.23 12.69
CA GLU A 119 10.19 4.06 12.53
C GLU A 119 11.36 3.60 13.41
N THR A 120 11.07 2.87 14.50
CA THR A 120 12.11 2.26 15.35
C THR A 120 12.91 1.16 14.62
N LEU A 121 12.36 0.64 13.52
CA LEU A 121 13.02 -0.36 12.67
C LEU A 121 13.91 0.29 11.61
N ARG A 122 13.84 1.61 11.39
CA ARG A 122 14.67 2.30 10.40
C ARG A 122 16.16 2.17 10.75
N GLY A 123 16.94 1.70 9.78
CA GLY A 123 18.39 1.62 9.83
C GLY A 123 19.03 2.73 9.00
N GLU A 124 20.06 2.36 8.23
CA GLU A 124 20.76 3.26 7.32
C GLU A 124 19.79 3.94 6.34
N CYS A 125 19.97 5.25 6.15
CA CYS A 125 19.15 6.09 5.29
C CYS A 125 19.96 6.62 4.11
N LEU A 126 19.41 6.44 2.91
CA LEU A 126 19.85 7.14 1.71
C LEU A 126 18.88 8.28 1.41
N LYS A 127 19.41 9.46 1.12
CA LYS A 127 18.62 10.66 0.86
C LYS A 127 19.00 11.29 -0.46
N PHE A 128 17.98 11.62 -1.24
CA PHE A 128 18.08 12.30 -2.52
C PHE A 128 17.12 13.48 -2.55
N ALA A 129 17.47 14.53 -3.28
CA ALA A 129 16.67 15.73 -3.41
C ALA A 129 16.71 16.24 -4.84
N ASP A 130 15.63 16.88 -5.24
CA ASP A 130 15.48 17.57 -6.52
C ASP A 130 15.86 16.72 -7.75
N LEU A 131 15.20 15.57 -7.86
CA LEU A 131 15.44 14.63 -8.94
C LEU A 131 14.46 14.88 -10.08
N LEU A 132 15.00 15.28 -11.23
CA LEU A 132 14.24 15.32 -12.47
C LEU A 132 14.30 13.96 -13.15
N MET A 133 13.17 13.26 -13.21
CA MET A 133 13.10 11.92 -13.74
C MET A 133 13.04 11.92 -15.27
N THR A 134 13.60 10.87 -15.88
CA THR A 134 13.58 10.65 -17.33
C THR A 134 13.11 9.23 -17.64
N THR A 135 12.96 8.91 -18.93
CA THR A 135 12.57 7.57 -19.38
C THR A 135 13.66 6.52 -19.14
N ALA A 136 14.92 6.93 -18.98
CA ALA A 136 16.00 6.06 -18.58
C ALA A 136 15.83 5.66 -17.11
N ALA A 137 15.97 4.35 -16.84
CA ALA A 137 15.97 3.86 -15.47
C ALA A 137 17.20 4.38 -14.73
N TRP A 138 16.96 5.13 -13.66
CA TRP A 138 17.97 5.53 -12.72
C TRP A 138 18.07 4.46 -11.63
N ASP A 139 19.23 3.82 -11.54
CA ASP A 139 19.57 2.91 -10.45
C ASP A 139 20.01 3.71 -9.24
N ILE A 140 19.35 3.47 -8.10
CA ILE A 140 19.62 4.19 -6.86
C ILE A 140 20.95 3.74 -6.23
N GLY A 141 21.46 2.56 -6.61
CA GLY A 141 22.62 1.93 -5.96
C GLY A 141 22.29 1.33 -4.60
N ALA A 142 21.01 1.24 -4.25
CA ALA A 142 20.51 0.63 -3.02
C ALA A 142 20.08 -0.82 -3.27
N PHE A 143 20.54 -1.74 -2.43
CA PHE A 143 20.19 -3.17 -2.51
C PHE A 143 19.61 -3.65 -1.19
N SER A 144 18.30 -3.85 -1.13
CA SER A 144 17.63 -4.45 0.02
C SER A 144 16.35 -5.16 -0.40
N SER A 145 16.02 -6.25 0.28
CA SER A 145 14.70 -6.87 0.22
C SER A 145 13.80 -6.44 1.38
N SER A 146 14.27 -5.59 2.29
CA SER A 146 13.48 -5.01 3.38
C SER A 146 13.82 -3.53 3.57
N PHE A 147 12.90 -2.64 3.20
CA PHE A 147 13.12 -1.20 3.26
C PHE A 147 11.81 -0.40 3.29
N GLU A 148 11.90 0.82 3.77
CA GLU A 148 10.91 1.87 3.61
C GLU A 148 11.44 2.89 2.61
N CYS A 149 10.63 3.30 1.66
CA CYS A 149 10.90 4.37 0.71
C CYS A 149 9.83 5.45 0.85
N MET A 150 10.23 6.66 1.20
CA MET A 150 9.36 7.83 1.26
C MET A 150 9.75 8.82 0.17
N MET A 151 8.77 9.35 -0.53
CA MET A 151 8.96 10.33 -1.60
C MET A 151 7.96 11.46 -1.48
N GLU A 152 8.41 12.68 -1.72
CA GLU A 152 7.56 13.82 -2.03
C GLU A 152 7.73 14.15 -3.53
N ILE A 153 6.63 14.09 -4.27
CA ILE A 153 6.62 14.19 -5.73
C ILE A 153 5.84 15.43 -6.12
N GLN A 154 6.40 16.28 -6.97
CA GLN A 154 5.67 17.42 -7.52
C GLN A 154 4.67 16.92 -8.57
N LYS A 155 3.40 17.33 -8.45
CA LYS A 155 2.38 17.04 -9.47
C LYS A 155 2.79 17.69 -10.80
N PRO A 156 2.77 16.97 -11.93
CA PRO A 156 3.08 17.56 -13.22
C PRO A 156 2.09 18.66 -13.58
N SER A 157 2.58 19.84 -13.98
CA SER A 157 1.75 21.01 -14.30
C SER A 157 0.82 20.78 -15.50
N GLU A 158 1.23 19.94 -16.45
CA GLU A 158 0.42 19.57 -17.62
C GLU A 158 -0.60 18.46 -17.31
N GLY A 159 -0.64 17.97 -16.06
CA GLY A 159 -1.49 16.85 -15.66
C GLY A 159 -1.14 15.53 -16.38
N SER A 160 0.02 15.45 -17.02
CA SER A 160 0.47 14.30 -17.80
C SER A 160 1.83 13.81 -17.31
N GLY A 161 2.00 12.49 -17.33
CA GLY A 161 3.23 11.83 -16.92
C GLY A 161 2.94 10.54 -16.15
N GLU A 162 3.95 9.68 -16.07
CA GLU A 162 3.93 8.47 -15.27
C GLU A 162 5.24 8.35 -14.51
N LEU A 163 5.18 8.09 -13.21
CA LEU A 163 6.35 7.70 -12.41
C LEU A 163 6.29 6.21 -12.11
N SER A 164 7.37 5.49 -12.37
CA SER A 164 7.54 4.10 -11.97
C SER A 164 8.67 3.98 -10.95
N VAL A 165 8.33 3.52 -9.74
CA VAL A 165 9.29 3.06 -8.73
C VAL A 165 9.38 1.54 -8.82
N SER A 166 10.45 1.03 -9.42
CA SER A 166 10.72 -0.40 -9.54
C SER A 166 11.45 -0.90 -8.30
N VAL A 167 10.93 -1.93 -7.65
CA VAL A 167 11.52 -2.56 -6.46
C VAL A 167 11.78 -4.04 -6.71
N LEU A 168 12.67 -4.63 -5.89
CA LEU A 168 13.10 -6.02 -6.02
C LEU A 168 13.61 -6.31 -7.44
N VAL A 169 14.37 -5.37 -8.00
CA VAL A 169 14.92 -5.48 -9.34
C VAL A 169 16.10 -6.46 -9.32
N SER A 170 16.03 -7.51 -10.13
CA SER A 170 17.16 -8.42 -10.35
C SER A 170 18.27 -7.75 -11.17
N ALA A 171 19.53 -8.14 -10.95
CA ALA A 171 20.67 -7.60 -11.71
C ALA A 171 20.55 -7.83 -13.23
N CYS A 172 19.90 -8.93 -13.64
CA CYS A 172 19.63 -9.24 -15.05
C CYS A 172 18.36 -8.55 -15.61
N GLY A 173 17.62 -7.80 -14.79
CA GLY A 173 16.42 -7.06 -15.18
C GLY A 173 15.18 -7.92 -15.48
N ARG A 174 15.25 -9.24 -15.25
CA ARG A 174 14.15 -10.19 -15.53
C ARG A 174 13.04 -10.13 -14.49
N GLU A 175 13.40 -9.92 -13.22
CA GLU A 175 12.46 -9.68 -12.13
C GLU A 175 12.46 -8.22 -11.69
N ARG A 176 11.25 -7.70 -11.44
CA ARG A 176 10.95 -6.46 -10.73
C ARG A 176 9.45 -6.36 -10.45
N THR A 177 9.09 -5.57 -9.44
CA THR A 177 7.71 -5.09 -9.25
C THR A 177 7.68 -3.58 -9.42
N ASP A 178 6.77 -3.06 -10.25
CA ASP A 178 6.69 -1.62 -10.53
C ASP A 178 5.53 -1.00 -9.73
N VAL A 179 5.81 -0.03 -8.84
CA VAL A 179 4.78 0.88 -8.29
C VAL A 179 4.64 2.05 -9.27
N ARG A 180 3.50 2.15 -9.94
CA ARG A 180 3.26 3.14 -11.02
C ARG A 180 2.24 4.17 -10.59
N LEU A 181 2.59 5.44 -10.71
CA LEU A 181 1.68 6.58 -10.55
C LEU A 181 1.45 7.17 -11.93
N ASP A 182 0.24 7.08 -12.43
CA ASP A 182 -0.20 7.68 -13.70
C ASP A 182 -1.01 8.94 -13.39
N PHE A 183 -0.40 10.09 -13.67
CA PHE A 183 -0.99 11.40 -13.41
C PHE A 183 -2.06 11.77 -14.44
N ALA A 184 -2.02 11.19 -15.64
CA ALA A 184 -3.01 11.46 -16.69
C ALA A 184 -4.34 10.77 -16.39
N THR A 185 -4.29 9.54 -15.87
CA THR A 185 -5.51 8.77 -15.55
C THR A 185 -5.93 8.87 -14.09
N GLY A 186 -5.10 9.43 -13.21
CA GLY A 186 -5.37 9.45 -11.77
C GLY A 186 -5.36 8.05 -11.17
N THR A 187 -4.40 7.23 -11.59
CA THR A 187 -4.30 5.82 -11.19
C THR A 187 -2.97 5.53 -10.50
N ILE A 188 -3.00 4.68 -9.48
CA ILE A 188 -1.80 4.07 -8.91
C ILE A 188 -1.91 2.55 -9.00
N ALA A 189 -0.80 1.86 -9.29
CA ALA A 189 -0.78 0.42 -9.38
C ALA A 189 0.49 -0.21 -8.82
N ILE A 190 0.36 -1.42 -8.25
CA ILE A 190 1.46 -2.35 -8.02
C ILE A 190 1.42 -3.37 -9.17
N ASP A 191 2.23 -3.16 -10.21
CA ASP A 191 2.37 -4.08 -11.33
C ASP A 191 3.35 -5.21 -11.00
N ARG A 192 2.78 -6.40 -10.81
CA ARG A 192 3.50 -7.63 -10.44
C ARG A 192 3.77 -8.56 -11.63
N SER A 193 3.51 -8.15 -12.87
CA SER A 193 3.66 -9.00 -14.06
C SER A 193 5.05 -9.65 -14.19
N ARG A 194 6.09 -8.98 -13.70
CA ARG A 194 7.49 -9.45 -13.65
C ARG A 194 8.02 -9.67 -12.24
N SER A 195 7.16 -9.82 -11.24
CA SER A 195 7.60 -9.95 -9.83
C SER A 195 8.22 -11.30 -9.49
N SER A 196 8.01 -12.33 -10.33
CA SER A 196 8.49 -13.68 -10.10
C SER A 196 8.66 -14.48 -11.40
N LEU A 197 9.73 -15.29 -11.45
CA LEU A 197 9.92 -16.34 -12.45
C LEU A 197 9.35 -17.71 -12.04
N PHE A 198 8.90 -17.88 -10.78
CA PHE A 198 8.30 -19.14 -10.37
C PHE A 198 6.95 -19.38 -11.07
N PRO A 199 6.67 -20.62 -11.50
CA PRO A 199 5.38 -20.98 -12.06
C PRO A 199 4.28 -20.92 -10.99
N GLY A 200 3.04 -20.67 -11.41
CA GLY A 200 1.86 -20.71 -10.52
C GLY A 200 1.74 -19.56 -9.51
N VAL A 201 2.72 -18.65 -9.42
CA VAL A 201 2.63 -17.46 -8.57
C VAL A 201 1.61 -16.46 -9.11
N HIS A 202 0.71 -15.99 -8.24
CA HIS A 202 -0.24 -14.94 -8.58
C HIS A 202 0.48 -13.60 -8.79
N LYS A 203 0.24 -12.97 -9.95
CA LYS A 203 0.93 -11.74 -10.41
C LYS A 203 -0.02 -10.66 -10.92
N THR A 204 -1.31 -10.74 -10.58
CA THR A 204 -2.33 -9.75 -10.96
C THR A 204 -1.87 -8.34 -10.54
N ALA A 205 -2.07 -7.32 -11.35
CA ALA A 205 -1.80 -5.96 -10.88
C ALA A 205 -2.83 -5.57 -9.80
N VAL A 206 -2.39 -4.87 -8.76
CA VAL A 206 -3.29 -4.20 -7.81
C VAL A 206 -3.41 -2.75 -8.25
N THR A 207 -4.62 -2.27 -8.55
CA THR A 207 -4.84 -0.93 -9.10
C THR A 207 -5.83 -0.16 -8.22
N GLY A 208 -5.49 1.08 -7.91
CA GLY A 208 -6.28 1.99 -7.09
C GLY A 208 -6.33 3.40 -7.70
N LYS A 209 -7.10 4.28 -7.06
CA LYS A 209 -7.23 5.67 -7.48
C LYS A 209 -6.11 6.50 -6.87
N LEU A 210 -5.49 7.36 -7.68
CA LEU A 210 -4.61 8.42 -7.21
C LEU A 210 -5.45 9.69 -7.08
N ASN A 211 -5.60 10.22 -5.86
CA ASN A 211 -6.34 11.45 -5.66
C ASN A 211 -5.49 12.64 -6.14
N LEU A 212 -5.92 13.29 -7.22
CA LEU A 212 -5.25 14.46 -7.78
C LEU A 212 -6.02 15.77 -7.51
N GLU A 213 -7.22 15.67 -6.93
CA GLU A 213 -8.17 16.78 -6.79
C GLU A 213 -7.92 17.65 -5.55
N ASP A 214 -6.99 17.27 -4.68
CA ASP A 214 -6.64 18.09 -3.53
C ASP A 214 -5.77 19.29 -3.94
N PHE A 215 -5.91 20.39 -3.20
CA PHE A 215 -5.24 21.67 -3.49
C PHE A 215 -3.73 21.66 -3.21
N THR A 216 -3.15 20.51 -2.90
CA THR A 216 -1.70 20.35 -2.70
C THR A 216 -1.00 20.28 -4.06
N GLU A 217 0.21 20.84 -4.13
CA GLU A 217 1.05 20.74 -5.33
C GLU A 217 1.91 19.46 -5.35
N THR A 218 1.92 18.71 -4.24
CA THR A 218 2.79 17.55 -4.05
C THR A 218 2.01 16.32 -3.62
N ILE A 219 2.56 15.15 -3.93
CA ILE A 219 2.07 13.84 -3.51
C ILE A 219 3.10 13.23 -2.57
N LYS A 220 2.65 12.74 -1.41
CA LYS A 220 3.46 11.95 -0.49
C LYS A 220 3.23 10.48 -0.75
N LEU A 221 4.28 9.80 -1.18
CA LEU A 221 4.29 8.37 -1.44
C LEU A 221 5.17 7.67 -0.41
N ARG A 222 4.63 6.64 0.24
CA ARG A 222 5.38 5.78 1.16
C ARG A 222 5.23 4.33 0.72
N ILE A 223 6.33 3.66 0.43
CA ILE A 223 6.39 2.26 -0.01
C ILE A 223 7.17 1.48 1.04
N TYR A 224 6.57 0.42 1.56
CA TYR A 224 7.26 -0.59 2.34
C TYR A 224 7.43 -1.84 1.51
N VAL A 225 8.63 -2.39 1.54
CA VAL A 225 8.96 -3.67 0.94
C VAL A 225 9.51 -4.55 2.04
N ASP A 226 8.98 -5.76 2.21
CA ASP A 226 9.56 -6.76 3.10
C ASP A 226 9.45 -8.17 2.50
N ARG A 227 10.52 -8.57 1.79
CA ARG A 227 10.79 -9.86 1.12
C ARG A 227 9.68 -10.35 0.20
N SER A 228 8.51 -10.63 0.76
CA SER A 228 7.31 -11.13 0.09
C SER A 228 6.11 -10.18 0.11
N THR A 229 6.26 -8.97 0.61
CA THR A 229 5.18 -7.96 0.68
C THR A 229 5.63 -6.62 0.10
N ILE A 230 4.67 -5.92 -0.51
CA ILE A 230 4.77 -4.51 -0.87
C ILE A 230 3.50 -3.81 -0.38
N GLU A 231 3.66 -2.74 0.39
CA GLU A 231 2.56 -1.88 0.84
C GLU A 231 2.84 -0.43 0.46
N VAL A 232 1.85 0.21 -0.16
CA VAL A 232 1.96 1.57 -0.71
C VAL A 232 0.89 2.44 -0.07
N PHE A 233 1.30 3.60 0.41
CA PHE A 233 0.47 4.62 1.03
C PHE A 233 0.66 5.93 0.27
N VAL A 234 -0.44 6.58 -0.10
CA VAL A 234 -0.43 7.85 -0.82
C VAL A 234 -1.30 8.87 -0.10
N ASP A 235 -0.70 10.00 0.31
CA ASP A 235 -1.36 11.14 0.98
C ASP A 235 -2.30 10.76 2.14
N ASP A 236 -1.94 9.68 2.83
CA ASP A 236 -2.74 9.04 3.89
C ASP A 236 -4.14 8.59 3.43
N ASP A 237 -4.43 8.59 2.13
CA ASP A 237 -5.76 8.40 1.54
C ASP A 237 -5.92 7.09 0.81
N THR A 238 -4.88 6.71 0.07
CA THR A 238 -4.93 5.53 -0.77
C THR A 238 -3.92 4.52 -0.28
N CYS A 239 -4.38 3.29 -0.06
CA CYS A 239 -3.55 2.17 0.32
C CYS A 239 -3.64 1.04 -0.72
N LEU A 240 -2.50 0.49 -1.09
CA LEU A 240 -2.39 -0.71 -1.91
C LEU A 240 -1.45 -1.69 -1.23
N SER A 241 -1.90 -2.92 -1.06
CA SER A 241 -1.07 -3.99 -0.51
C SER A 241 -1.04 -5.18 -1.43
N ALA A 242 0.13 -5.77 -1.59
CA ALA A 242 0.28 -6.96 -2.41
C ALA A 242 1.36 -7.90 -1.89
N ARG A 243 1.13 -9.19 -2.07
CA ARG A 243 2.18 -10.20 -1.98
C ARG A 243 3.04 -10.23 -3.25
N VAL A 244 4.32 -10.50 -3.10
CA VAL A 244 5.31 -10.69 -4.17
C VAL A 244 6.23 -11.85 -3.83
N TYR A 245 6.83 -12.50 -4.82
CA TYR A 245 7.69 -13.67 -4.60
C TYR A 245 8.86 -13.68 -5.60
N PRO A 246 9.80 -12.72 -5.50
CA PRO A 246 11.00 -12.76 -6.32
C PRO A 246 11.69 -14.12 -6.17
N SER A 247 12.03 -14.74 -7.30
CA SER A 247 12.67 -16.05 -7.36
C SER A 247 14.18 -15.99 -7.25
N LEU A 248 14.76 -14.83 -7.55
CA LEU A 248 16.20 -14.63 -7.61
C LEU A 248 16.69 -13.93 -6.32
N ASP A 249 17.69 -14.50 -5.66
CA ASP A 249 18.21 -13.99 -4.38
C ASP A 249 18.80 -12.57 -4.47
N GLU A 250 19.19 -12.15 -5.67
CA GLU A 250 19.72 -10.83 -6.00
C GLU A 250 18.65 -9.80 -6.40
N SER A 251 17.36 -10.17 -6.44
CA SER A 251 16.22 -9.27 -6.68
C SER A 251 16.03 -8.29 -5.52
N LYS A 252 16.95 -7.34 -5.40
CA LYS A 252 17.10 -6.38 -4.29
C LYS A 252 17.30 -4.95 -4.75
N GLY A 253 17.45 -4.71 -6.06
CA GLY A 253 17.66 -3.38 -6.62
C GLY A 253 16.41 -2.51 -6.54
N ILE A 254 16.63 -1.20 -6.56
CA ILE A 254 15.59 -0.17 -6.61
C ILE A 254 15.92 0.77 -7.77
N GLN A 255 14.95 1.04 -8.64
CA GLN A 255 15.12 1.90 -9.80
C GLN A 255 13.93 2.84 -9.97
N LEU A 256 14.19 4.06 -10.42
CA LEU A 256 13.13 5.02 -10.79
C LEU A 256 13.21 5.32 -12.29
N ARG A 257 12.05 5.48 -12.91
CA ARG A 257 11.92 6.07 -14.26
C ARG A 257 10.63 6.85 -14.36
N ALA A 258 10.58 7.80 -15.27
CA ALA A 258 9.35 8.51 -15.60
C ALA A 258 9.14 8.64 -17.10
N ASN A 259 7.88 8.56 -17.51
CA ASN A 259 7.45 9.01 -18.84
C ASN A 259 6.86 10.41 -18.67
N GLY A 260 7.34 11.39 -19.44
CA GLY A 260 7.01 12.80 -19.21
C GLY A 260 7.90 13.45 -18.14
N VAL A 261 7.56 14.68 -17.75
CA VAL A 261 8.34 15.48 -16.79
C VAL A 261 7.80 15.27 -15.39
N VAL A 262 8.48 14.43 -14.60
CA VAL A 262 8.15 14.21 -13.18
C VAL A 262 9.33 14.61 -12.31
N ARG A 263 9.07 15.44 -11.30
CA ARG A 263 10.08 15.90 -10.34
C ARG A 263 9.82 15.28 -8.98
N VAL A 264 10.82 14.60 -8.43
CA VAL A 264 10.81 14.11 -7.05
C VAL A 264 11.57 15.13 -6.20
N ILE A 265 10.86 15.81 -5.30
CA ILE A 265 11.40 16.89 -4.47
C ILE A 265 12.36 16.31 -3.43
N VAL A 266 11.93 15.25 -2.75
CA VAL A 266 12.74 14.50 -1.80
C VAL A 266 12.43 13.02 -1.90
N MET A 267 13.45 12.20 -1.72
CA MET A 267 13.34 10.76 -1.58
C MET A 267 14.26 10.30 -0.44
N GLU A 268 13.71 9.52 0.49
CA GLU A 268 14.45 8.90 1.59
C GLU A 268 14.17 7.40 1.58
N ILE A 269 15.22 6.59 1.67
CA ILE A 269 15.13 5.13 1.72
C ILE A 269 15.83 4.66 2.97
N TRP A 270 15.08 4.04 3.87
CA TRP A 270 15.63 3.38 5.06
C TRP A 270 15.66 1.88 4.84
N LYS A 271 16.82 1.27 5.04
CA LYS A 271 16.87 -0.18 5.26
C LYS A 271 16.12 -0.49 6.56
N MET A 272 15.22 -1.47 6.53
CA MET A 272 14.44 -1.82 7.71
C MET A 272 15.08 -3.02 8.44
N ASN A 273 15.23 -2.89 9.74
CA ASN A 273 15.66 -3.96 10.62
C ASN A 273 14.48 -4.91 10.91
N ALA A 274 14.79 -6.15 11.27
CA ALA A 274 13.77 -7.11 11.67
C ALA A 274 13.07 -6.65 12.97
N ALA A 275 11.74 -6.77 13.01
CA ALA A 275 11.00 -6.64 14.26
C ALA A 275 11.26 -7.86 15.15
N ASP A 276 11.40 -7.62 16.45
CA ASP A 276 11.51 -8.71 17.44
C ASP A 276 10.09 -9.24 17.74
N ILE A 277 9.73 -10.34 17.08
CA ILE A 277 8.47 -11.05 17.30
C ILE A 277 8.75 -12.15 18.32
N ARG A 278 8.51 -11.86 19.61
CA ARG A 278 8.62 -12.84 20.71
C ARG A 278 7.27 -13.42 21.10
#